data_AF-A0A940VVE6-F1
#
_entry.id   AF-A0A940VVE6-F1
#
_cell.length_a   1.000
_cell.length_b   1.000
_cell.length_c   1.000
_cell.angle_alpha   90.00
_cell.angle_beta   90.00
_cell.angle_gamma   90.00
#
_symmetry.space_group_name_H-M   'P 1'
#
loop_
_entity.id
_entity.type
_entity.pdbx_description
1 polymer ?
#
loop_
_entity_poly.entity_id
_entity_poly.type
_entity_poly.pdbx_seq_one_letter_code
_entity_poly.pdbx_strand_id
1 'polypeptide(L)'
;MEAVAEASLDELVQIPDIGPRIAESVVGYFSDAEHLRLIEKLRHAGVKLEDEPPVNLAPQIFAGKTFVLTGTLMTMGRDTASAEIEKRGGKATSSVSRKTDFVVAGAEAGSKLAKATELGVRVLSEQEFLAMLETGVI
;
A
#
# COMPACT_ATOMS: atom_id res chain seq x y z
N MET A 1 -3.75 -6.17 18.39
CA MET A 1 -4.78 -7.00 19.07
C MET A 1 -5.79 -6.16 19.86
N GLU A 2 -5.36 -5.12 20.59
CA GLU A 2 -6.23 -4.29 21.44
C GLU A 2 -7.45 -3.71 20.71
N ALA A 3 -7.26 -3.18 19.49
CA ALA A 3 -8.34 -2.62 18.69
C ALA A 3 -9.51 -3.58 18.40
N VAL A 4 -9.26 -4.90 18.36
CA VAL A 4 -10.32 -5.90 18.14
C VAL A 4 -10.96 -6.33 19.46
N ALA A 5 -10.22 -6.29 20.57
CA ALA A 5 -10.72 -6.64 21.90
C ALA A 5 -11.69 -5.58 22.45
N GLU A 6 -11.49 -4.31 22.09
CA GLU A 6 -12.32 -3.18 22.51
C GLU A 6 -13.42 -2.82 21.50
N ALA A 7 -13.39 -3.41 20.30
CA ALA A 7 -14.34 -3.09 19.25
C ALA A 7 -15.77 -3.48 19.65
N SER A 8 -16.70 -2.55 19.46
CA SER A 8 -18.12 -2.80 19.61
C SER A 8 -18.66 -3.67 18.48
N LEU A 9 -19.81 -4.29 18.72
CA LEU A 9 -20.50 -5.10 17.72
C LEU A 9 -20.73 -4.33 16.41
N ASP A 10 -21.16 -3.07 16.52
CA ASP A 10 -21.45 -2.23 15.36
C ASP A 10 -20.19 -1.94 14.55
N GLU A 11 -19.05 -1.65 15.21
CA GLU A 11 -17.77 -1.43 14.54
C GLU A 11 -17.29 -2.67 13.79
N LEU A 12 -17.46 -3.86 14.38
CA LEU A 12 -17.08 -5.12 13.76
C LEU A 12 -17.95 -5.44 12.53
N VAL A 13 -19.26 -5.17 12.59
CA VAL A 13 -20.18 -5.40 11.47
C VAL A 13 -19.94 -4.46 10.28
N GLN A 14 -19.30 -3.30 10.50
CA GLN A 14 -18.90 -2.40 9.40
C GLN A 14 -17.71 -2.93 8.59
N ILE A 15 -16.99 -3.93 9.09
CA ILE A 15 -15.83 -4.50 8.39
C ILE A 15 -16.33 -5.39 7.24
N PRO A 16 -15.81 -5.22 6.00
CA PRO A 16 -16.12 -6.11 4.90
C PRO A 16 -15.96 -7.57 5.28
N ASP A 17 -16.92 -8.41 4.90
CA ASP A 17 -16.99 -9.85 5.18
C ASP A 17 -17.25 -10.24 6.66
N ILE A 18 -17.40 -9.29 7.57
CA ILE A 18 -17.78 -9.55 8.96
C ILE A 18 -19.29 -9.31 9.17
N GLY A 19 -20.04 -10.40 9.22
CA GLY A 19 -21.47 -10.36 9.56
C GLY A 19 -21.75 -10.33 11.07
N PRO A 20 -23.00 -10.07 11.49
CA PRO A 20 -23.38 -9.95 12.90
C PRO A 20 -23.03 -11.17 13.74
N ARG A 21 -23.19 -12.39 13.20
CA ARG A 21 -22.80 -13.63 13.92
C ARG A 21 -21.32 -13.70 14.25
N ILE A 22 -20.46 -13.23 13.35
CA ILE A 22 -19.01 -13.24 13.56
C ILE A 22 -18.66 -12.15 14.57
N ALA A 23 -19.23 -10.95 14.44
CA ALA A 23 -19.07 -9.87 15.41
C ALA A 23 -19.50 -10.28 16.83
N GLU A 24 -20.66 -10.92 16.99
CA GLU A 24 -21.14 -11.46 18.27
C GLU A 24 -20.16 -12.48 18.86
N SER A 25 -19.62 -13.37 18.03
CA SER A 25 -18.65 -14.38 18.46
C SER A 25 -17.35 -13.74 18.95
N VAL A 26 -16.88 -12.69 18.27
CA VAL A 26 -15.67 -11.95 18.65
C VAL A 26 -15.89 -11.22 19.97
N VAL A 27 -16.96 -10.43 20.09
CA VAL A 27 -17.30 -9.72 21.35
C VAL A 27 -17.49 -10.71 22.50
N GLY A 28 -18.19 -11.81 22.25
CA GLY A 28 -18.41 -12.87 23.23
C GLY A 28 -17.11 -13.53 23.68
N TYR A 29 -16.16 -13.73 22.78
CA TYR A 29 -14.84 -14.28 23.11
C TYR A 29 -14.07 -13.38 24.08
N PHE A 30 -14.01 -12.07 23.81
CA PHE A 30 -13.29 -11.10 24.66
C PHE A 30 -14.04 -10.72 25.94
N SER A 31 -15.33 -11.02 26.03
CA SER A 31 -16.13 -10.83 27.25
C SER A 31 -15.96 -11.96 28.27
N ASP A 32 -15.36 -13.10 27.88
CA ASP A 32 -15.12 -14.24 28.76
C ASP A 32 -13.80 -14.10 29.52
N ALA A 33 -13.87 -14.11 30.86
CA ALA A 33 -12.71 -13.99 31.73
C ALA A 33 -11.69 -15.13 31.56
N GLU A 34 -12.10 -16.35 31.17
CA GLU A 34 -11.20 -17.46 30.92
C GLU A 34 -10.40 -17.27 29.63
N HIS A 35 -11.02 -16.71 28.59
CA HIS A 35 -10.32 -16.37 27.34
C HIS A 35 -9.33 -15.22 27.54
N LEU A 36 -9.70 -14.20 28.32
CA LEU A 36 -8.78 -13.12 28.68
C LEU A 36 -7.57 -13.66 29.47
N ARG A 37 -7.80 -14.58 30.41
CA ARG A 37 -6.71 -15.26 31.14
C ARG A 37 -5.81 -16.08 30.23
N LEU A 38 -6.36 -16.74 29.22
CA LEU A 38 -5.58 -17.47 28.22
C LEU A 38 -4.70 -16.53 27.41
N ILE A 39 -5.24 -15.39 26.93
CA ILE A 39 -4.49 -14.36 26.21
C ILE A 39 -3.34 -13.83 27.08
N GLU A 40 -3.62 -13.49 28.34
CA GLU A 40 -2.58 -13.02 29.27
C GLU A 40 -1.50 -14.07 29.52
N LYS A 41 -1.88 -15.35 29.65
CA LYS A 41 -0.93 -16.44 29.80
C LYS A 41 -0.01 -16.57 28.57
N LEU A 42 -0.56 -16.43 27.36
CA LEU A 42 0.22 -16.44 26.12
C LEU A 42 1.14 -15.22 26.04
N ARG A 43 0.66 -14.04 26.43
CA ARG A 43 1.45 -12.80 26.51
C ARG A 43 2.63 -12.95 27.47
N HIS A 44 2.39 -13.51 28.66
CA HIS A 44 3.43 -13.81 29.65
C HIS A 44 4.43 -14.89 29.18
N ALA A 45 4.00 -15.80 28.32
CA ALA A 45 4.87 -16.79 27.69
C ALA A 45 5.71 -16.22 26.52
N GLY A 46 5.58 -14.93 26.21
CA GLY A 46 6.34 -14.25 25.15
C GLY A 46 5.74 -14.38 23.76
N VAL A 47 4.46 -14.78 23.64
CA VAL A 47 3.76 -14.77 22.35
C VAL A 47 3.53 -13.32 21.94
N LYS A 48 4.06 -12.94 20.78
CA LYS A 48 3.81 -11.63 20.17
C LYS A 48 2.40 -11.63 19.57
N LEU A 49 1.57 -10.71 20.04
CA LEU A 49 0.17 -10.52 19.62
C LEU A 49 -0.01 -9.31 18.70
N GLU A 50 1.10 -8.66 18.38
CA GLU A 50 1.20 -7.56 17.43
C GLU A 50 1.97 -8.07 16.21
N ASP A 51 1.47 -7.74 15.02
CA ASP A 51 2.31 -7.79 13.83
C ASP A 51 3.46 -6.80 14.04
N GLU A 52 4.68 -7.24 13.77
CA GLU A 52 5.78 -6.29 13.63
C GLU A 52 5.40 -5.30 12.51
N PRO A 53 5.50 -3.97 12.73
CA PRO A 53 5.35 -3.03 11.64
C PRO A 53 6.30 -3.47 10.53
N PRO A 54 5.87 -3.52 9.25
CA PRO A 54 6.65 -4.12 8.19
C PRO A 54 8.08 -3.55 8.22
N VAL A 55 9.04 -4.41 8.57
CA VAL A 55 10.41 -4.05 8.99
C VAL A 55 11.24 -3.48 7.81
N ASN A 56 10.65 -3.35 6.63
CA ASN A 56 11.28 -2.80 5.43
C ASN A 56 10.29 -1.95 4.60
N LEU A 57 9.69 -0.93 5.21
CA LEU A 57 9.11 0.14 4.41
C LEU A 57 10.28 0.88 3.75
N ALA A 58 10.44 0.68 2.45
CA ALA A 58 11.26 1.58 1.66
C ALA A 58 10.82 3.03 1.96
N PRO A 59 11.74 4.00 1.98
CA PRO A 59 11.42 5.40 2.21
C PRO A 59 10.18 5.77 1.38
N GLN A 60 9.15 6.34 2.04
CA GLN A 60 7.86 6.68 1.41
C GLN A 60 7.98 7.93 0.53
N ILE A 61 8.98 7.94 -0.35
CA ILE A 61 9.35 9.07 -1.19
C ILE A 61 8.20 9.44 -2.10
N PHE A 62 7.46 8.44 -2.61
CA PHE A 62 6.36 8.65 -3.54
C PHE A 62 5.01 8.86 -2.85
N ALA A 63 4.98 9.08 -1.53
CA ALA A 63 3.75 9.29 -0.78
C ALA A 63 2.85 10.36 -1.43
N GLY A 64 1.65 9.96 -1.83
CA GLY A 64 0.65 10.86 -2.44
C GLY A 64 0.94 11.26 -3.90
N LYS A 65 1.98 10.70 -4.52
CA LYS A 65 2.33 10.94 -5.93
C LYS A 65 1.68 9.93 -6.85
N THR A 66 1.18 10.40 -8.00
CA THR A 66 0.60 9.54 -9.02
C THR A 66 1.53 9.36 -10.21
N PHE A 67 1.86 8.11 -10.52
CA PHE A 67 2.73 7.71 -11.62
C PHE A 67 1.92 7.08 -12.75
N VAL A 68 2.32 7.33 -13.99
CA VAL A 68 1.81 6.61 -15.16
C VAL A 68 2.96 5.97 -15.92
N LEU A 69 2.92 4.65 -16.03
CA LEU A 69 3.90 3.87 -16.80
C LEU A 69 3.42 3.76 -18.25
N THR A 70 4.27 4.16 -19.20
CA THR A 70 4.01 4.08 -20.64
C THR A 70 5.22 3.55 -21.40
N GLY A 71 4.96 2.82 -22.49
CA GLY A 71 5.99 2.08 -23.23
C GLY A 71 6.40 0.77 -22.54
N THR A 72 7.43 0.15 -23.11
CA THR A 72 8.06 -1.07 -22.58
C THR A 72 9.31 -0.69 -21.82
N LEU A 73 9.33 -1.03 -20.52
CA LEU A 73 10.50 -0.87 -19.66
C LEU A 73 11.46 -2.04 -19.94
N MET A 74 12.73 -1.74 -20.24
CA MET A 74 13.72 -2.76 -20.62
C MET A 74 14.44 -3.38 -19.43
N THR A 75 14.63 -2.61 -18.36
CA THR A 75 15.35 -3.01 -17.15
C THR A 75 14.45 -3.60 -16.08
N MET A 76 13.15 -3.29 -16.07
CA MET A 76 12.20 -3.90 -15.14
C MET A 76 10.82 -4.11 -15.77
N GLY A 77 10.08 -5.12 -15.32
CA GLY A 77 8.71 -5.32 -15.75
C GLY A 77 7.80 -4.18 -15.29
N ARG A 78 6.74 -3.88 -16.07
CA ARG A 78 5.71 -2.89 -15.69
C ARG A 78 5.10 -3.20 -14.32
N ASP A 79 4.89 -4.47 -14.02
CA ASP A 79 4.31 -4.92 -12.75
C ASP A 79 5.27 -4.69 -11.58
N THR A 80 6.56 -4.98 -11.79
CA THR A 80 7.62 -4.69 -10.82
C THR A 80 7.73 -3.20 -10.54
N ALA A 81 7.72 -2.36 -11.58
CA ALA A 81 7.74 -0.91 -11.43
C ALA A 81 6.53 -0.39 -10.65
N SER A 82 5.33 -0.93 -10.94
CA SER A 82 4.09 -0.58 -10.24
C SER A 82 4.17 -0.95 -8.76
N ALA A 83 4.61 -2.18 -8.45
CA ALA A 83 4.81 -2.64 -7.09
C ALA A 83 5.82 -1.77 -6.32
N GLU A 84 6.90 -1.34 -6.99
CA GLU A 84 7.96 -0.55 -6.36
C GLU A 84 7.51 0.90 -6.07
N ILE A 85 6.63 1.45 -6.91
CA ILE A 85 5.92 2.73 -6.68
C ILE A 85 4.99 2.61 -5.48
N GLU A 86 4.14 1.57 -5.46
CA GLU A 86 3.16 1.33 -4.39
C GLU A 86 3.84 1.07 -3.04
N LYS A 87 4.94 0.30 -3.04
CA LYS A 87 5.76 0.02 -1.86
C LYS A 87 6.34 1.29 -1.20
N ARG A 88 6.57 2.35 -1.99
CA ARG A 88 7.07 3.66 -1.55
C ARG A 88 5.96 4.71 -1.39
N GLY A 89 4.69 4.29 -1.35
CA GLY A 89 3.54 5.15 -1.06
C GLY A 89 2.97 5.90 -2.26
N GLY A 90 3.45 5.60 -3.47
CA GLY A 90 2.93 6.17 -4.71
C GLY A 90 1.76 5.37 -5.27
N LYS A 91 1.07 5.96 -6.25
CA LYS A 91 -0.03 5.31 -6.97
C LYS A 91 0.31 5.14 -8.44
N ALA A 92 0.43 3.89 -8.91
CA ALA A 92 0.59 3.59 -10.32
C ALA A 92 -0.79 3.57 -11.02
N THR A 93 -0.96 4.33 -12.09
CA THR A 93 -2.19 4.37 -12.88
C THR A 93 -1.91 4.19 -14.38
N SER A 94 -2.89 3.74 -15.13
CA SER A 94 -2.75 3.45 -16.57
C SER A 94 -3.09 4.64 -17.48
N SER A 95 -3.64 5.73 -16.92
CA SER A 95 -4.16 6.88 -17.66
C SER A 95 -3.53 8.18 -17.18
N VAL A 96 -3.09 9.00 -18.13
CA VAL A 96 -2.57 10.35 -17.84
C VAL A 96 -3.74 11.29 -17.62
N SER A 97 -3.75 11.94 -16.46
CA SER A 97 -4.73 12.92 -16.03
C SER A 97 -4.04 14.17 -15.45
N ARG A 98 -4.79 15.24 -15.18
CA ARG A 98 -4.25 16.42 -14.47
C ARG A 98 -3.78 16.14 -13.04
N LYS A 99 -4.15 14.99 -12.47
CA LYS A 99 -3.70 14.54 -11.14
C LYS A 99 -2.44 13.69 -11.21
N THR A 100 -1.93 13.41 -12.41
CA THR A 100 -0.69 12.65 -12.59
C THR A 100 0.49 13.58 -12.30
N ASP A 101 1.36 13.19 -11.38
CA ASP A 101 2.58 13.94 -11.06
C ASP A 101 3.71 13.56 -12.03
N PHE A 102 3.84 12.26 -12.34
CA PHE A 102 4.95 11.73 -13.11
C PHE A 102 4.48 10.74 -14.18
N VAL A 103 5.13 10.77 -15.34
CA VAL A 103 4.96 9.78 -16.41
C VAL A 103 6.29 9.13 -16.69
N VAL A 104 6.41 7.83 -16.42
CA VAL A 104 7.63 7.06 -16.73
C VAL A 104 7.52 6.54 -18.16
N ALA A 105 8.40 7.02 -19.03
CA ALA A 105 8.46 6.68 -20.44
C ALA A 105 9.56 5.65 -20.73
N GLY A 106 9.14 4.44 -21.08
CA GLY A 106 9.99 3.39 -21.65
C GLY A 106 10.06 3.47 -23.18
N ALA A 107 10.62 2.42 -23.79
CA ALA A 107 10.67 2.29 -25.24
C ALA A 107 9.25 2.32 -25.83
N GLU A 108 9.05 3.06 -26.93
CA GLU A 108 7.77 3.19 -27.63
C GLU A 108 6.60 3.81 -26.81
N ALA A 109 6.88 4.74 -25.90
CA ALA A 109 5.88 5.42 -25.05
C ALA A 109 4.80 6.29 -25.78
N GLY A 110 4.83 6.34 -27.12
CA GLY A 110 4.12 7.23 -28.05
C GLY A 110 2.92 8.00 -27.52
N SER A 111 1.74 7.37 -27.41
CA SER A 111 0.47 8.09 -27.24
C SER A 111 0.23 8.69 -25.85
N LYS A 112 0.87 8.17 -24.78
CA LYS A 112 0.71 8.73 -23.43
C LYS A 112 1.78 9.78 -23.12
N LEU A 113 2.94 9.68 -23.76
CA LEU A 113 3.98 10.70 -23.67
C LEU A 113 3.49 12.03 -24.27
N ALA A 114 2.86 11.99 -25.45
CA ALA A 114 2.27 13.18 -26.07
C ALA A 114 1.26 13.88 -25.13
N LYS A 115 0.38 13.09 -24.50
CA LYS A 115 -0.64 13.60 -23.56
C LYS A 115 -0.02 14.16 -22.28
N ALA A 116 1.07 13.58 -21.79
CA ALA A 116 1.80 14.08 -20.62
C ALA A 116 2.42 15.45 -20.91
N THR A 117 3.07 15.60 -22.07
CA THR A 117 3.65 16.87 -22.53
C THR A 117 2.58 17.95 -22.71
N GLU A 118 1.43 17.61 -23.30
CA GLU A 118 0.30 18.53 -23.49
C GLU A 118 -0.28 19.02 -22.16
N LEU A 119 -0.33 18.14 -21.15
CA LEU A 119 -0.84 18.46 -19.81
C LEU A 119 0.22 19.09 -18.90
N GLY A 120 1.47 19.26 -19.35
CA GLY A 120 2.57 19.80 -18.55
C GLY A 120 3.00 18.88 -17.40
N VAL A 121 2.74 17.58 -17.50
CA VAL A 121 3.13 16.59 -16.49
C VAL A 121 4.60 16.22 -16.66
N ARG A 122 5.31 16.00 -15.55
CA ARG A 122 6.75 15.68 -15.59
C ARG A 122 6.97 14.28 -16.16
N VAL A 123 7.71 14.20 -17.26
CA VAL A 123 8.09 12.94 -17.91
C VAL A 123 9.44 12.50 -17.37
N LEU A 124 9.54 11.25 -16.91
CA LEU A 124 10.75 10.61 -16.43
C LEU A 124 11.12 9.50 -17.41
N SER A 125 12.42 9.36 -17.69
CA SER A 125 12.96 8.17 -18.34
C SER A 125 13.02 6.99 -17.36
N GLU A 126 13.14 5.77 -17.91
CA GLU A 126 13.33 4.57 -17.10
C GLU A 126 14.57 4.68 -16.18
N GLN A 127 15.66 5.27 -16.67
CA GLN A 127 16.90 5.49 -15.91
C GLN A 127 16.71 6.48 -14.76
N GLU A 128 15.97 7.58 -14.97
CA GLU A 128 15.66 8.53 -13.91
C GLU A 128 14.76 7.89 -12.85
N PHE A 129 13.79 7.08 -13.25
CA PHE A 129 12.95 6.34 -12.31
C PHE A 129 13.78 5.37 -11.45
N LEU A 130 14.70 4.61 -12.06
CA LEU A 130 15.66 3.77 -11.34
C LEU A 130 16.53 4.56 -10.38
N ALA A 131 17.07 5.70 -10.81
CA ALA A 131 17.87 6.57 -9.95
C ALA A 131 17.07 7.07 -8.74
N MET A 132 15.79 7.43 -8.92
CA MET A 132 14.89 7.80 -7.80
C MET A 132 14.66 6.63 -6.85
N LEU A 133 14.54 5.40 -7.38
CA LEU A 133 14.36 4.18 -6.58
C LEU A 133 15.60 3.82 -5.75
N GLU A 134 16.79 4.06 -6.29
CA GLU A 134 18.08 3.78 -5.63
C GLU A 134 18.49 4.88 -4.64
N THR A 135 18.33 6.14 -5.02
CA THR A 135 18.78 7.29 -4.21
C THR A 135 17.76 7.71 -3.15
N GLY A 136 16.47 7.40 -3.35
CA GLY A 136 15.40 7.84 -2.47
C GLY A 136 15.08 9.33 -2.55
N VAL A 137 15.40 9.99 -3.67
CA VAL A 137 15.19 11.43 -3.89
C VAL A 137 14.35 11.65 -5.15
N ILE A 138 13.46 12.65 -5.14
CA ILE A 138 12.52 13.00 -6.23
C ILE A 138 12.79 14.42 -6.75
#